data_AF-A0A7J4JNP2-F1
#
_entry.id   AF-A0A7J4JNP2-F1
#
_cell.length_a   1.000
_cell.length_b   1.000
_cell.length_c   1.000
_cell.angle_alpha   90.00
_cell.angle_beta   90.00
_cell.angle_gamma   90.00
#
_symmetry.space_group_name_H-M   'P 1'
#
loop_
_entity.id
_entity.type
_entity.pdbx_description
1 polymer ?
#
loop_
_entity_poly.entity_id
_entity_poly.type
_entity_poly.pdbx_seq_one_letter_code
_entity_poly.pdbx_strand_id
1 'polypeptide(L)'
;MIKKETEQQKKIHWSFPCDMKVLRANMLSAIRQSEYELIKNADYVPPPEAMIEWGDLFLDKAHHLMLVGIGYRTNMDGAKWLQSVVGTDYEVVPILTVGETLHLDCVFSLVGKLLYPDAIEKAEDIELLHSLYSPLKLLTEKQTKKLLANLISVSSKEPHLRTRLIGSPSCPVSKTADATITTVNLSELIKVDGAHRCSIAPLI
;
A
#
# COMPACT_ATOMS: atom_id res chain seq x y z
N MET A 1 28.22 -9.77 -16.84
CA MET A 1 27.18 -8.73 -17.02
C MET A 1 25.83 -9.34 -16.71
N ILE A 2 25.38 -9.31 -15.46
CA ILE A 2 24.03 -9.76 -15.10
C ILE A 2 23.52 -8.83 -13.99
N LYS A 3 22.24 -8.47 -14.08
CA LYS A 3 21.36 -7.75 -13.14
C LYS A 3 21.08 -6.27 -13.45
N LYS A 4 20.02 -6.04 -14.24
CA LYS A 4 19.24 -4.80 -14.20
C LYS A 4 17.70 -5.01 -14.21
N GLU A 5 17.20 -6.24 -14.08
CA GLU A 5 15.76 -6.53 -14.31
C GLU A 5 15.01 -7.14 -13.10
N THR A 6 15.47 -6.95 -11.86
CA THR A 6 14.82 -7.62 -10.70
C THR A 6 13.61 -6.86 -10.11
N GLU A 7 13.41 -5.58 -10.40
CA GLU A 7 12.31 -4.78 -9.80
C GLU A 7 11.05 -4.68 -10.68
N GLN A 8 11.11 -5.12 -11.95
CA GLN A 8 10.03 -4.99 -12.94
C GLN A 8 8.73 -5.74 -12.57
N GLN A 9 8.75 -6.56 -11.51
CA GLN A 9 7.59 -7.33 -11.02
C GLN A 9 6.70 -6.57 -10.00
N LYS A 10 7.08 -5.37 -9.55
CA LYS A 10 6.32 -4.61 -8.53
C LYS A 10 5.31 -3.64 -9.16
N LYS A 11 4.20 -4.16 -9.69
CA LYS A 11 3.18 -3.38 -10.45
C LYS A 11 2.43 -2.29 -9.67
N ILE A 12 2.47 -2.23 -8.34
CA ILE A 12 1.75 -1.17 -7.61
C ILE A 12 2.33 0.21 -7.84
N HIS A 13 3.65 0.32 -7.90
CA HIS A 13 4.32 1.61 -7.78
C HIS A 13 4.22 2.50 -9.03
N TRP A 14 3.43 2.14 -10.02
CA TRP A 14 3.42 2.80 -11.32
C TRP A 14 2.24 3.75 -11.44
N SER A 15 1.06 3.27 -11.03
CA SER A 15 -0.17 4.03 -11.10
C SER A 15 -1.21 3.62 -10.07
N PHE A 16 -2.01 4.58 -9.62
CA PHE A 16 -3.21 4.36 -8.80
C PHE A 16 -4.44 4.88 -9.54
N PRO A 17 -5.51 4.08 -9.69
CA PRO A 17 -6.75 4.55 -10.29
C PRO A 17 -7.67 5.17 -9.24
N CYS A 18 -8.26 6.31 -9.58
CA CYS A 18 -9.33 6.97 -8.82
C CYS A 18 -10.43 7.36 -9.80
N ASP A 19 -11.62 6.76 -9.67
CA ASP A 19 -12.80 7.04 -10.52
C ASP A 19 -12.47 7.08 -12.02
N MET A 20 -11.87 5.99 -12.52
CA MET A 20 -11.42 5.80 -13.91
C MET A 20 -10.23 6.66 -14.36
N LYS A 21 -9.65 7.49 -13.49
CA LYS A 21 -8.45 8.28 -13.79
C LYS A 21 -7.20 7.62 -13.24
N VAL A 22 -6.11 7.65 -13.99
CA VAL A 22 -4.82 7.07 -13.65
C VAL A 22 -3.89 8.15 -13.11
N LEU A 23 -3.50 8.04 -11.84
CA LEU A 23 -2.47 8.87 -11.23
C LEU A 23 -1.12 8.18 -11.38
N ARG A 24 -0.09 8.86 -11.89
CA ARG A 24 1.27 8.30 -12.02
C ARG A 24 2.09 8.52 -10.75
N ALA A 25 2.91 7.54 -10.38
CA ALA A 25 3.87 7.70 -9.29
C ALA A 25 5.04 8.62 -9.65
N ASN A 26 5.72 9.14 -8.63
CA ASN A 26 7.03 9.78 -8.77
C ASN A 26 8.00 9.08 -7.82
N MET A 27 8.73 8.10 -8.36
CA MET A 27 9.59 7.22 -7.56
C MET A 27 10.91 7.91 -7.23
N LEU A 28 11.27 7.91 -5.95
CA LEU A 28 12.53 8.47 -5.46
C LEU A 28 13.76 7.72 -5.99
N SER A 29 13.66 6.39 -6.12
CA SER A 29 14.81 5.55 -6.46
C SER A 29 15.17 5.60 -7.94
N ALA A 30 16.41 5.98 -8.26
CA ALA A 30 16.91 6.11 -9.62
C ALA A 30 16.80 4.83 -10.46
N ILE A 31 16.98 3.65 -9.85
CA ILE A 31 16.86 2.36 -10.59
C ILE A 31 15.43 2.11 -11.09
N ARG A 32 14.46 2.77 -10.47
CA ARG A 32 13.04 2.66 -10.79
C ARG A 32 12.55 3.81 -11.65
N GLN A 33 13.37 4.83 -11.92
CA GLN A 33 12.91 5.95 -12.74
C GLN A 33 12.60 5.54 -14.18
N SER A 34 13.24 4.50 -14.72
CA SER A 34 12.85 3.96 -16.02
C SER A 34 11.45 3.35 -16.03
N GLU A 35 10.92 3.00 -14.86
CA GLU A 35 9.56 2.49 -14.70
C GLU A 35 8.51 3.58 -15.00
N TYR A 36 8.83 4.83 -14.63
CA TYR A 36 7.98 6.01 -14.88
C TYR A 36 7.55 6.14 -16.35
N GLU A 37 8.45 5.82 -17.29
CA GLU A 37 8.25 5.95 -18.73
C GLU A 37 7.31 4.87 -19.32
N LEU A 38 6.98 3.81 -18.57
CA LEU A 38 6.06 2.77 -19.05
C LEU A 38 4.59 3.20 -18.94
N ILE A 39 4.27 4.14 -18.04
CA ILE A 39 2.91 4.70 -17.91
C ILE A 39 2.86 6.06 -18.62
N LYS A 40 2.50 6.03 -19.90
CA LYS A 40 2.53 7.21 -20.78
C LYS A 40 1.26 8.07 -20.71
N ASN A 41 0.11 7.45 -20.43
CA ASN A 41 -1.21 8.09 -20.52
C ASN A 41 -1.88 8.20 -19.14
N ALA A 42 -1.16 8.73 -18.15
CA ALA A 42 -1.76 9.05 -16.86
C ALA A 42 -2.52 10.37 -16.95
N ASP A 43 -3.70 10.42 -16.35
CA ASP A 43 -4.52 11.64 -16.27
C ASP A 43 -3.87 12.70 -15.36
N TYR A 44 -3.15 12.25 -14.33
CA TYR A 44 -2.44 13.13 -13.42
C TYR A 44 -0.98 12.72 -13.26
N VAL A 45 -0.13 13.72 -13.30
CA VAL A 45 1.32 13.59 -13.16
C VAL A 45 1.76 14.46 -11.99
N PRO A 46 2.45 13.90 -10.99
CA PRO A 46 3.01 14.67 -9.89
C PRO A 46 4.12 15.60 -10.36
N PRO A 47 4.24 16.81 -9.77
CA PRO A 47 5.39 17.66 -10.01
C PRO A 47 6.68 17.05 -9.41
N PRO A 48 7.88 17.52 -9.82
CA PRO A 48 9.15 16.92 -9.42
C PRO A 48 9.39 16.82 -7.92
N GLU A 49 8.86 17.73 -7.12
CA GLU A 49 8.98 17.75 -5.65
C GLU A 49 8.04 16.76 -4.95
N ALA A 50 6.94 16.37 -5.60
CA ALA A 50 5.94 15.46 -5.05
C ALA A 50 6.40 14.02 -5.25
N MET A 51 7.14 13.48 -4.29
CA MET A 51 7.53 12.07 -4.26
C MET A 51 6.35 11.25 -3.77
N ILE A 52 5.91 10.28 -4.57
CA ILE A 52 4.77 9.43 -4.23
C ILE A 52 4.90 8.04 -4.84
N GLU A 53 4.80 7.02 -4.00
CA GLU A 53 4.76 5.61 -4.40
C GLU A 53 3.51 4.94 -3.83
N TRP A 54 2.75 4.23 -4.66
CA TRP A 54 1.42 3.73 -4.29
C TRP A 54 1.43 2.58 -3.25
N GLY A 55 2.60 2.06 -2.89
CA GLY A 55 2.77 1.19 -1.73
C GLY A 55 2.42 1.90 -0.41
N ASP A 56 2.56 3.22 -0.38
CA ASP A 56 2.23 4.06 0.78
C ASP A 56 0.75 4.44 0.88
N LEU A 57 -0.05 4.13 -0.14
CA LEU A 57 -1.40 4.67 -0.26
C LEU A 57 -2.47 3.62 0.05
N PHE A 58 -3.41 3.92 0.96
CA PHE A 58 -4.64 3.14 1.14
C PHE A 58 -5.86 4.02 0.90
N LEU A 59 -6.74 3.59 -0.02
CA LEU A 59 -8.04 4.20 -0.21
C LEU A 59 -9.09 3.52 0.66
N ASP A 60 -9.77 4.33 1.46
CA ASP A 60 -10.89 3.92 2.30
C ASP A 60 -12.16 4.62 1.83
N LYS A 61 -12.89 3.96 0.93
CA LYS A 61 -14.15 4.47 0.39
C LYS A 61 -15.25 4.58 1.45
N ALA A 62 -15.19 3.80 2.53
CA ALA A 62 -16.24 3.82 3.56
C ALA A 62 -16.13 5.07 4.44
N HIS A 63 -14.90 5.49 4.74
CA HIS A 63 -14.64 6.69 5.53
C HIS A 63 -14.34 7.95 4.70
N HIS A 64 -14.33 7.85 3.37
CA HIS A 64 -13.89 8.92 2.47
C HIS A 64 -12.46 9.41 2.78
N LEU A 65 -11.56 8.48 3.12
CA LEU A 65 -10.17 8.78 3.46
C LEU A 65 -9.19 8.17 2.46
N MET A 66 -8.06 8.85 2.27
CA MET A 66 -6.86 8.30 1.65
C MET A 66 -5.72 8.38 2.66
N LEU A 67 -5.35 7.24 3.24
CA LEU A 67 -4.19 7.17 4.12
C LEU A 67 -2.92 7.14 3.27
N VAL A 68 -1.94 7.97 3.62
CA VAL A 68 -0.69 8.09 2.87
C VAL A 68 0.49 8.00 3.83
N GLY A 69 1.30 6.95 3.69
CA GLY A 69 2.56 6.82 4.39
C GLY A 69 3.52 7.95 3.99
N ILE A 70 4.07 8.65 4.98
CA ILE A 70 5.06 9.72 4.78
C ILE A 70 6.36 9.27 5.44
N GLY A 71 7.43 9.18 4.64
CA GLY A 71 8.73 8.71 5.12
C GLY A 71 9.71 8.53 3.98
N TYR A 72 10.16 7.29 3.77
CA TYR A 72 11.29 7.00 2.88
C TYR A 72 10.99 7.19 1.39
N ARG A 73 9.80 6.82 0.90
CA ARG A 73 9.46 6.82 -0.54
C ARG A 73 8.43 7.86 -0.96
N THR A 74 7.55 8.23 -0.05
CA THR A 74 6.52 9.25 -0.26
C THR A 74 6.73 10.39 0.72
N ASN A 75 6.67 11.64 0.23
CA ASN A 75 6.89 12.83 1.05
C ASN A 75 5.60 13.64 1.24
N MET A 76 5.67 14.65 2.11
CA MET A 76 4.53 15.53 2.39
C MET A 76 4.02 16.28 1.15
N ASP A 77 4.89 16.63 0.20
CA ASP A 77 4.48 17.30 -1.03
C ASP A 77 3.72 16.34 -1.96
N GLY A 78 4.04 15.05 -1.94
CA GLY A 78 3.26 13.98 -2.54
C GLY A 78 1.84 13.90 -2.00
N ALA A 79 1.67 13.94 -0.68
CA ALA A 79 0.35 13.94 -0.05
C ALA A 79 -0.46 15.21 -0.35
N LYS A 80 0.17 16.40 -0.32
CA LYS A 80 -0.50 17.65 -0.70
C LYS A 80 -0.92 17.66 -2.16
N TRP A 81 -0.05 17.18 -3.05
CA TRP A 81 -0.38 17.04 -4.46
C TRP A 81 -1.57 16.09 -4.64
N LEU A 82 -1.56 14.95 -3.97
CA LEU A 82 -2.69 14.01 -4.02
C LEU A 82 -3.99 14.68 -3.56
N GLN A 83 -3.97 15.42 -2.44
CA GLN A 83 -5.14 16.16 -1.97
C GLN A 83 -5.66 17.14 -3.03
N SER A 84 -4.76 17.83 -3.75
CA SER A 84 -5.16 18.74 -4.83
C SER A 84 -5.82 18.02 -6.02
N VAL A 85 -5.46 16.76 -6.26
CA VAL A 85 -6.02 15.94 -7.34
C VAL A 85 -7.40 15.41 -6.97
N VAL A 86 -7.57 14.90 -5.75
CA VAL A 86 -8.84 14.31 -5.29
C VAL A 86 -9.83 15.35 -4.76
N GLY A 87 -9.40 16.60 -4.60
CA GLY A 87 -10.28 17.70 -4.22
C GLY A 87 -10.94 17.45 -2.87
N THR A 88 -12.27 17.47 -2.83
CA THR A 88 -13.07 17.23 -1.61
C THR A 88 -13.69 15.84 -1.57
N ASP A 89 -13.43 14.98 -2.56
CA ASP A 89 -14.03 13.65 -2.64
C ASP A 89 -13.46 12.72 -1.56
N TYR A 90 -12.19 12.96 -1.18
CA TYR A 90 -11.48 12.26 -0.13
C TYR A 90 -10.60 13.21 0.69
N GLU A 91 -10.51 12.95 1.99
CA GLU A 91 -9.51 13.55 2.87
C GLU A 91 -8.22 12.73 2.81
N VAL A 92 -7.11 13.38 2.46
CA VAL A 92 -5.78 12.78 2.45
C VAL A 92 -5.15 12.91 3.82
N VAL A 93 -4.98 11.77 4.49
CA VAL A 93 -4.48 11.68 5.85
C VAL A 93 -3.04 11.16 5.83
N PRO A 94 -2.03 11.99 6.13
CA PRO A 94 -0.65 11.56 6.22
C PRO A 94 -0.42 10.70 7.48
N ILE A 95 0.28 9.59 7.34
CA ILE A 95 0.72 8.69 8.41
C ILE A 95 2.24 8.66 8.41
N LEU A 96 2.89 9.21 9.45
CA LEU A 96 4.36 9.31 9.47
C LEU A 96 4.98 7.96 9.83
N THR A 97 5.91 7.49 9.00
CA THR A 97 6.61 6.22 9.20
C THR A 97 8.05 6.43 9.66
N VAL A 98 8.54 5.52 10.49
CA VAL A 98 9.87 5.61 11.09
C VAL A 98 10.97 5.21 10.09
N GLY A 99 12.00 6.05 9.99
CA GLY A 99 13.29 5.72 9.37
C GLY A 99 13.18 5.22 7.93
N GLU A 100 13.71 4.02 7.68
CA GLU A 100 13.73 3.36 6.36
C GLU A 100 12.54 2.41 6.15
N THR A 101 11.41 2.63 6.84
CA THR A 101 10.17 1.90 6.53
C THR A 101 9.83 2.15 5.06
N LEU A 102 9.95 1.09 4.25
CA LEU A 102 9.95 1.22 2.79
C LEU A 102 8.61 1.77 2.27
N HIS A 103 7.51 1.15 2.71
CA HIS A 103 6.14 1.55 2.38
C HIS A 103 5.18 1.27 3.54
N LEU A 104 4.09 2.04 3.64
CA LEU A 104 3.03 1.81 4.64
C LEU A 104 2.42 0.41 4.53
N ASP A 105 2.26 -0.14 3.32
CA ASP A 105 1.71 -1.48 3.13
C ASP A 105 2.62 -2.66 3.54
N CYS A 106 3.87 -2.37 3.93
CA CYS A 106 4.75 -3.35 4.55
C CYS A 106 4.42 -3.55 6.04
N VAL A 107 3.79 -2.55 6.67
CA VAL A 107 3.60 -2.47 8.12
C VAL A 107 2.12 -2.36 8.52
N PHE A 108 1.24 -2.00 7.59
CA PHE A 108 -0.18 -1.83 7.82
C PHE A 108 -1.01 -2.59 6.78
N SER A 109 -2.13 -3.17 7.22
CA SER A 109 -3.12 -3.82 6.37
C SER A 109 -4.52 -3.41 6.80
N LEU A 110 -5.18 -2.58 5.98
CA LEU A 110 -6.58 -2.23 6.18
C LEU A 110 -7.48 -3.48 6.17
N VAL A 111 -7.27 -4.36 5.19
CA VAL A 111 -8.12 -5.54 4.96
C VAL A 111 -7.80 -6.69 5.90
N GLY A 112 -6.53 -6.86 6.27
CA GLY A 112 -6.11 -7.84 7.27
C GLY A 112 -6.28 -7.39 8.70
N LYS A 113 -6.61 -6.10 8.91
CA LYS A 113 -6.58 -5.42 10.21
C LYS A 113 -5.25 -5.69 10.94
N LEU A 114 -4.14 -5.48 10.25
CA LEU A 114 -2.78 -5.72 10.77
C LEU A 114 -2.04 -4.40 10.91
N LEU A 115 -1.25 -4.25 11.98
CA LEU A 115 -0.41 -3.08 12.19
C LEU A 115 0.88 -3.49 12.89
N TYR A 116 2.02 -2.98 12.42
CA TYR A 116 3.27 -2.95 13.19
C TYR A 116 3.47 -1.53 13.75
N PRO A 117 3.17 -1.30 15.04
CA PRO A 117 3.11 0.07 15.59
C PRO A 117 4.48 0.75 15.65
N ASP A 118 5.57 0.01 15.88
CA ASP A 118 6.91 0.61 15.99
C ASP A 118 7.44 1.21 14.67
N ALA A 119 6.74 0.96 13.54
CA ALA A 119 7.05 1.58 12.26
C ALA A 119 6.29 2.90 12.02
N ILE A 120 5.43 3.31 12.97
CA ILE A 120 4.70 4.57 12.92
C ILE A 120 5.34 5.55 13.90
N GLU A 121 5.66 6.76 13.44
CA GLU A 121 6.45 7.74 14.20
C GLU A 121 5.64 8.39 15.32
N LYS A 122 4.37 8.70 15.03
CA LYS A 122 3.48 9.44 15.93
C LYS A 122 2.50 8.52 16.63
N ALA A 123 2.34 8.72 17.94
CA ALA A 123 1.36 7.99 18.72
C ALA A 123 -0.08 8.30 18.26
N GLU A 124 -0.33 9.54 17.85
CA GLU A 124 -1.64 9.99 17.37
C GLU A 124 -2.05 9.27 16.08
N ASP A 125 -1.09 8.97 15.19
CA ASP A 125 -1.33 8.20 13.97
C ASP A 125 -1.72 6.75 14.31
N ILE A 126 -1.08 6.16 15.33
CA ILE A 126 -1.43 4.82 15.84
C ILE A 126 -2.83 4.82 16.44
N GLU A 127 -3.15 5.82 17.27
CA GLU A 127 -4.48 6.00 17.87
C GLU A 127 -5.56 6.18 16.81
N LEU A 128 -5.30 6.97 15.77
CA LEU A 128 -6.19 7.15 14.63
C LEU A 128 -6.48 5.81 13.96
N LEU A 129 -5.43 5.05 13.59
CA LEU A 129 -5.60 3.73 12.96
C LEU A 129 -6.40 2.77 13.85
N HIS A 130 -6.16 2.78 15.16
CA HIS A 130 -6.96 1.99 16.10
C HIS A 130 -8.42 2.44 16.14
N SER A 131 -8.70 3.74 16.15
CA SER A 131 -10.07 4.26 16.19
C SER A 131 -10.87 3.89 14.93
N LEU A 132 -10.22 3.95 13.76
CA LEU A 132 -10.86 3.64 12.47
C LEU A 132 -11.05 2.13 12.25
N TYR A 133 -10.08 1.31 12.68
CA TYR A 133 -9.97 -0.07 12.19
C TYR A 133 -9.98 -1.15 13.28
N SER A 134 -10.34 -0.81 14.52
CA SER A 134 -10.39 -1.77 15.62
C SER A 134 -11.25 -3.02 15.31
N PRO A 135 -10.87 -4.21 15.82
CA PRO A 135 -9.58 -4.50 16.44
C PRO A 135 -8.48 -4.67 15.38
N LEU A 136 -7.32 -4.05 15.62
CA LEU A 136 -6.09 -4.30 14.86
C LEU A 136 -5.24 -5.35 15.58
N LYS A 137 -4.76 -6.35 14.82
CA LYS A 137 -3.80 -7.33 15.30
C LYS A 137 -2.39 -6.79 15.11
N LEU A 138 -1.66 -6.69 16.22
CA LEU A 138 -0.29 -6.20 16.21
C LEU A 138 0.67 -7.25 15.66
N LEU A 139 1.52 -6.82 14.74
CA LEU A 139 2.63 -7.61 14.20
C LEU A 139 3.87 -7.41 15.06
N THR A 140 4.73 -8.43 15.05
CA THR A 140 6.11 -8.33 15.56
C THR A 140 7.06 -7.90 14.44
N GLU A 141 8.22 -7.37 14.76
CA GLU A 141 9.28 -7.05 13.78
C GLU A 141 9.59 -8.24 12.85
N LYS A 142 9.68 -9.46 13.39
CA LYS A 142 9.92 -10.69 12.62
C LYS A 142 8.80 -11.00 11.62
N GLN A 143 7.56 -10.67 11.96
CA GLN A 143 6.42 -10.82 11.06
C GLN A 143 6.41 -9.71 10.00
N THR A 144 6.73 -8.47 10.38
CA THR A 144 6.87 -7.35 9.45
C THR A 144 7.94 -7.61 8.38
N LYS A 145 9.11 -8.13 8.77
CA LYS A 145 10.19 -8.54 7.84
C LYS A 145 9.78 -9.62 6.85
N LYS A 146 8.67 -10.32 7.10
CA LYS A 146 8.08 -11.30 6.17
C LYS A 146 6.93 -10.72 5.33
N LEU A 147 6.73 -9.41 5.39
CA LEU A 147 5.69 -8.66 4.69
C LEU A 147 4.28 -9.22 4.91
N LEU A 148 3.96 -9.62 6.15
CA LEU A 148 2.66 -10.25 6.45
C LEU A 148 1.47 -9.28 6.38
N ALA A 149 1.72 -7.96 6.48
CA ALA A 149 0.71 -6.94 6.26
C ALA A 149 0.36 -6.74 4.77
N ASN A 150 1.24 -7.16 3.87
CA ASN A 150 1.15 -6.94 2.44
C ASN A 150 0.15 -7.94 1.81
N LEU A 151 -1.14 -7.67 2.03
CA LEU A 151 -2.26 -8.53 1.65
C LEU A 151 -3.08 -7.91 0.54
N ILE A 152 -3.61 -8.76 -0.33
CA ILE A 152 -4.62 -8.38 -1.32
C ILE A 152 -5.99 -8.77 -0.77
N SER A 153 -6.98 -7.92 -0.96
CA SER A 153 -8.38 -8.29 -0.82
C SER A 153 -9.06 -8.31 -2.19
N VAL A 154 -9.82 -9.37 -2.47
CA VAL A 154 -10.68 -9.49 -3.64
C VAL A 154 -12.09 -9.77 -3.12
N SER A 155 -12.97 -8.78 -3.22
CA SER A 155 -14.39 -8.94 -2.92
C SER A 155 -15.17 -9.35 -4.17
N SER A 156 -16.18 -10.19 -3.99
CA SER A 156 -17.16 -10.46 -5.05
C SER A 156 -18.22 -9.38 -5.08
N LYS A 157 -18.84 -9.13 -6.24
CA LYS A 157 -20.05 -8.29 -6.35
C LYS A 157 -21.28 -8.95 -5.72
N GLU A 158 -21.24 -10.26 -5.57
CA GLU A 158 -22.32 -11.03 -4.97
C GLU A 158 -22.31 -10.89 -3.43
N PRO A 159 -23.38 -10.37 -2.80
CA PRO A 159 -23.40 -10.10 -1.36
C PRO A 159 -23.18 -11.34 -0.47
N HIS A 160 -23.42 -12.53 -1.02
CA HIS A 160 -23.29 -13.81 -0.34
C HIS A 160 -21.88 -14.42 -0.46
N LEU A 161 -21.00 -13.84 -1.30
CA LEU A 161 -19.64 -14.32 -1.49
C LEU A 161 -18.67 -13.57 -0.58
N ARG A 162 -17.93 -14.36 0.22
CA ARG A 162 -16.97 -13.85 1.22
C ARG A 162 -15.82 -13.10 0.57
N THR A 163 -15.30 -12.13 1.30
CA THR A 163 -14.05 -11.46 0.91
C THR A 163 -12.91 -12.49 0.85
N ARG A 164 -12.15 -12.52 -0.24
CA ARG A 164 -10.98 -13.39 -0.36
C ARG A 164 -9.71 -12.57 -0.13
N LEU A 165 -9.02 -12.86 0.96
CA LEU A 165 -7.69 -12.33 1.24
C LEU A 165 -6.64 -13.23 0.61
N ILE A 166 -5.63 -12.64 -0.01
CA ILE A 166 -4.49 -13.36 -0.59
C ILE A 166 -3.22 -12.87 0.10
N GLY A 167 -2.45 -13.81 0.65
CA GLY A 167 -1.27 -13.47 1.46
C GLY A 167 -0.28 -14.61 1.64
N SER A 168 0.72 -14.38 2.48
CA SER A 168 1.75 -15.36 2.82
C SER A 168 1.18 -16.57 3.57
N PRO A 169 1.75 -17.78 3.42
CA PRO A 169 1.38 -18.96 4.22
C PRO A 169 1.49 -18.75 5.73
N SER A 170 2.33 -17.82 6.17
CA SER A 170 2.48 -17.46 7.59
C SER A 170 1.61 -16.28 8.03
N CYS A 171 0.67 -15.83 7.19
CA CYS A 171 -0.21 -14.71 7.50
C CYS A 171 -1.00 -14.98 8.79
N PRO A 172 -1.03 -14.04 9.74
CA PRO A 172 -1.67 -14.24 11.03
C PRO A 172 -3.20 -14.08 10.98
N VAL A 173 -3.77 -13.85 9.79
CA VAL A 173 -5.21 -13.71 9.57
C VAL A 173 -5.84 -15.09 9.40
N SER A 174 -6.83 -15.39 10.24
CA SER A 174 -7.60 -16.63 10.18
C SER A 174 -8.84 -16.48 9.29
N LYS A 175 -9.35 -17.61 8.80
CA LYS A 175 -10.67 -17.67 8.16
C LYS A 175 -11.75 -17.20 9.14
N THR A 176 -12.62 -16.29 8.70
CA THR A 176 -13.77 -15.81 9.46
C THR A 176 -15.07 -16.13 8.71
N ALA A 177 -16.22 -15.71 9.26
CA ALA A 177 -17.49 -15.74 8.53
C ALA A 177 -17.42 -14.86 7.26
N ASP A 178 -16.76 -13.71 7.36
CA ASP A 178 -16.77 -12.65 6.33
C ASP A 178 -15.58 -12.72 5.36
N ALA A 179 -14.50 -13.41 5.75
CA ALA A 179 -13.29 -13.50 4.96
C ALA A 179 -12.69 -14.92 4.92
N THR A 180 -12.16 -15.28 3.76
CA THR A 180 -11.33 -16.48 3.58
C THR A 180 -9.93 -16.07 3.17
N ILE A 181 -8.92 -16.80 3.63
CA ILE A 181 -7.54 -16.57 3.23
C ILE A 181 -7.07 -17.64 2.24
N THR A 182 -6.53 -17.21 1.11
CA THR A 182 -5.80 -18.03 0.14
C THR A 182 -4.33 -17.70 0.24
N THR A 183 -3.52 -18.69 0.57
CA THR A 183 -2.08 -18.50 0.75
C THR A 183 -1.35 -18.73 -0.57
N VAL A 184 -0.51 -17.79 -0.97
CA VAL A 184 0.37 -17.91 -2.15
C VAL A 184 1.81 -17.69 -1.69
N ASN A 185 2.71 -18.61 -2.04
CA ASN A 185 4.12 -18.48 -1.69
C ASN A 185 4.82 -17.54 -2.67
N LEU A 186 5.16 -16.33 -2.21
CA LEU A 186 5.95 -15.34 -2.94
C LEU A 186 7.33 -15.13 -2.30
N SER A 187 7.91 -16.17 -1.68
CA SER A 187 9.19 -16.06 -0.96
C SER A 187 10.35 -15.52 -1.81
N GLU A 188 10.36 -15.74 -3.12
CA GLU A 188 11.35 -15.16 -4.02
C GLU A 188 11.19 -13.64 -4.21
N LEU A 189 9.95 -13.13 -4.22
CA LEU A 189 9.67 -11.69 -4.26
C LEU A 189 10.02 -11.01 -2.94
N ILE A 190 9.85 -11.71 -1.80
CA ILE A 190 10.20 -11.16 -0.48
C ILE A 190 11.70 -10.86 -0.38
N LYS A 191 12.55 -11.61 -1.09
CA LYS A 191 14.01 -11.35 -1.14
C LYS A 191 14.37 -10.03 -1.79
N VAL A 192 13.45 -9.43 -2.55
CA VAL A 192 13.61 -8.12 -3.18
C VAL A 192 12.61 -7.12 -2.61
N ASP A 193 12.20 -7.28 -1.35
CA ASP A 193 11.27 -6.39 -0.64
C ASP A 193 9.94 -6.21 -1.38
N GLY A 194 9.37 -7.31 -1.87
CA GLY A 194 8.05 -7.35 -2.48
C GLY A 194 7.20 -8.52 -1.97
N ALA A 195 5.88 -8.34 -1.95
CA ALA A 195 4.88 -9.34 -1.58
C ALA A 195 3.58 -9.12 -2.37
N HIS A 196 2.46 -9.65 -1.89
CA HIS A 196 1.23 -9.79 -2.65
C HIS A 196 0.67 -8.46 -3.13
N ARG A 197 0.45 -7.52 -2.21
CA ARG A 197 -0.11 -6.20 -2.51
C ARG A 197 0.80 -5.49 -3.50
N CYS A 198 2.08 -5.25 -3.22
CA CYS A 198 2.94 -4.46 -4.11
C CYS A 198 3.13 -5.05 -5.54
N SER A 199 2.70 -6.30 -5.77
CA SER A 199 2.67 -6.95 -7.08
C SER A 199 1.40 -6.70 -7.92
N ILE A 200 0.39 -5.98 -7.42
CA ILE A 200 -0.88 -5.77 -8.13
C ILE A 200 -1.37 -4.32 -8.12
N ALA A 201 -1.68 -3.70 -9.27
CA ALA A 201 -2.40 -2.42 -9.29
C ALA A 201 -3.92 -2.69 -9.41
N PRO A 202 -4.73 -2.48 -8.36
CA PRO A 202 -6.18 -2.61 -8.48
C PRO A 202 -6.69 -1.52 -9.44
N LEU A 203 -7.55 -1.85 -10.39
CA LEU A 203 -8.29 -0.89 -11.22
C LEU A 203 -9.68 -0.73 -10.59
N ILE A 204 -9.93 0.42 -9.94
CA ILE A 204 -11.11 0.68 -9.09
C ILE A 204 -11.95 1.85 -9.55
#